data_AF-A0A1F8X359-F1
#
_entry.id   AF-A0A1F8X359-F1
#
_cell.length_a   1.000
_cell.length_b   1.000
_cell.length_c   1.000
_cell.angle_alpha   90.00
_cell.angle_beta   90.00
_cell.angle_gamma   90.00
#
_symmetry.space_group_name_H-M   'P 1'
#
loop_
_entity.id
_entity.type
_entity.pdbx_description
1 polymer ?
#
loop_
_entity_poly.entity_id
_entity_poly.type
_entity_poly.pdbx_seq_one_letter_code
_entity_poly.pdbx_strand_id
1 'polypeptide(L)'
;MKVLMTALLAFLCIGQAHAGTSWLKAAEDIEKALNGAVKSYESGKGAEAIEEVADAYFGTFESEEANMEIAIRRYISQKRAVELENGFNGLRKAMSKKTPSGGVRRMSGSLAEGVRNAAKELEAKGIKVDGGFSK
;
A
#
# COMPACT_ATOMS: atom_id res chain seq x y z
N MET A 1 -51.16 -7.76 -13.37
CA MET A 1 -50.42 -8.94 -12.87
C MET A 1 -49.02 -8.86 -13.48
N LYS A 2 -47.93 -8.48 -12.77
CA LYS A 2 -47.11 -9.30 -11.84
C LYS A 2 -46.98 -10.73 -12.40
N VAL A 3 -45.80 -11.27 -12.76
CA VAL A 3 -44.63 -11.60 -11.91
C VAL A 3 -43.39 -11.75 -12.84
N LEU A 4 -42.32 -10.96 -12.69
CA LEU A 4 -41.03 -11.24 -12.01
C LEU A 4 -40.19 -12.38 -12.62
N MET A 5 -38.99 -12.05 -13.11
CA MET A 5 -37.84 -12.97 -13.08
C MET A 5 -36.62 -12.21 -12.54
N THR A 6 -36.49 -12.31 -11.23
CA THR A 6 -35.33 -11.94 -10.42
C THR A 6 -34.12 -12.77 -10.84
N ALA A 7 -33.07 -12.12 -11.34
CA ALA A 7 -31.74 -12.71 -11.39
C ALA A 7 -31.06 -12.42 -10.05
N LEU A 8 -31.07 -13.43 -9.18
CA LEU A 8 -30.33 -13.45 -7.92
C LEU A 8 -28.83 -13.57 -8.25
N LEU A 9 -28.11 -12.45 -8.31
CA LEU A 9 -26.66 -12.46 -8.26
C LEU A 9 -26.24 -12.83 -6.83
N ALA A 10 -25.91 -14.11 -6.65
CA ALA A 10 -25.23 -14.58 -5.45
C ALA A 10 -23.83 -13.95 -5.41
N PHE A 11 -23.70 -12.84 -4.70
CA PHE A 11 -22.41 -12.30 -4.29
C PHE A 11 -21.82 -13.32 -3.31
N LEU A 12 -20.90 -14.15 -3.80
CA LEU A 12 -20.13 -15.05 -2.97
C LEU A 12 -19.22 -14.16 -2.11
N CYS A 13 -19.69 -13.77 -0.93
CA CYS A 13 -18.82 -13.27 0.13
C CYS A 13 -17.89 -14.42 0.51
N ILE A 14 -16.77 -14.53 -0.20
CA ILE A 14 -15.59 -15.15 0.36
C ILE A 14 -15.17 -14.20 1.46
N GLY A 15 -15.67 -14.44 2.68
CA GLY A 15 -15.11 -13.83 3.87
C GLY A 15 -13.62 -14.14 3.85
N GLN A 16 -12.79 -13.14 3.55
CA GLN A 16 -11.37 -13.28 3.70
C GLN A 16 -11.12 -13.56 5.18
N ALA A 17 -10.69 -14.78 5.46
CA ALA A 17 -10.20 -15.17 6.77
C ALA A 17 -9.09 -14.16 7.13
N HIS A 18 -9.38 -13.26 8.07
CA HIS A 18 -8.40 -12.36 8.66
C HIS A 18 -7.46 -13.20 9.52
N ALA A 19 -6.49 -13.87 8.89
CA ALA A 19 -5.25 -14.22 9.56
C ALA A 19 -4.67 -12.89 10.07
N GLY A 20 -4.46 -12.77 11.39
CA GLY A 20 -4.30 -11.49 12.07
C GLY A 20 -3.41 -10.47 11.33
N THR A 21 -3.96 -9.29 11.08
CA THR A 21 -3.26 -8.21 10.38
C THR A 21 -2.11 -7.70 11.26
N SER A 22 -0.87 -7.77 10.76
CA SER A 22 0.32 -7.20 11.40
C SER A 22 0.91 -6.08 10.55
N TRP A 23 1.69 -5.19 11.17
CA TRP A 23 2.35 -4.12 10.41
C TRP A 23 3.36 -4.69 9.43
N LEU A 24 4.07 -5.76 9.82
CA LEU A 24 4.99 -6.46 8.93
C LEU A 24 4.27 -7.06 7.72
N LYS A 25 3.07 -7.62 7.90
CA LYS A 25 2.27 -8.15 6.78
C LYS A 25 1.87 -7.05 5.80
N ALA A 26 1.40 -5.91 6.31
CA ALA A 26 1.07 -4.75 5.48
C ALA A 26 2.30 -4.20 4.73
N ALA A 27 3.47 -4.15 5.38
CA ALA A 27 4.73 -3.76 4.73
C ALA A 27 5.15 -4.74 3.62
N GLU A 28 4.96 -6.04 3.82
CA GLU A 28 5.23 -7.07 2.81
C GLU A 28 4.29 -6.96 1.60
N ASP A 29 3.02 -6.64 1.81
CA ASP A 29 2.05 -6.42 0.73
C ASP A 29 2.41 -5.19 -0.10
N ILE A 30 2.81 -4.09 0.55
CA ILE A 30 3.32 -2.90 -0.12
C ILE A 30 4.58 -3.24 -0.93
N GLU A 31 5.56 -3.94 -0.34
CA GLU A 31 6.78 -4.31 -1.06
C GLU A 31 6.49 -5.18 -2.29
N LYS A 32 5.55 -6.13 -2.18
CA LYS A 32 5.13 -6.97 -3.31
C LYS A 32 4.49 -6.13 -4.42
N ALA A 33 3.62 -5.19 -4.06
CA ALA A 33 2.97 -4.29 -5.02
C ALA A 33 3.98 -3.37 -5.71
N LEU A 34 4.92 -2.78 -4.96
CA LEU A 34 5.99 -1.94 -5.51
C LEU A 34 6.92 -2.72 -6.46
N ASN A 35 7.21 -3.98 -6.15
CA ASN A 35 7.95 -4.88 -7.04
C ASN A 35 7.16 -5.21 -8.32
N GLY A 36 5.83 -5.34 -8.24
CA GLY A 36 4.94 -5.44 -9.39
C GLY A 36 5.03 -4.20 -10.28
N ALA A 37 4.87 -3.02 -9.69
CA ALA A 37 4.97 -1.74 -10.38
C ALA A 37 6.29 -1.55 -11.12
N VAL A 38 7.41 -1.93 -10.49
CA VAL A 38 8.72 -1.92 -11.14
C VAL A 38 8.75 -2.83 -12.38
N LYS A 39 8.18 -4.04 -12.31
CA LYS A 39 8.13 -4.96 -13.46
C LYS A 39 7.26 -4.43 -14.59
N SER A 40 6.11 -3.86 -14.28
CA SER A 40 5.23 -3.21 -15.27
C SER A 40 5.96 -2.06 -15.95
N TYR A 41 6.66 -1.23 -15.17
CA TYR A 41 7.47 -0.13 -15.67
C TYR A 41 8.58 -0.60 -16.62
N GLU A 42 9.34 -1.62 -16.21
CA GLU A 42 10.42 -2.22 -17.01
C GLU A 42 9.92 -2.87 -18.31
N SER A 43 8.67 -3.31 -18.33
CA SER A 43 8.00 -3.87 -19.51
C SER A 43 7.41 -2.80 -20.44
N GLY A 44 7.70 -1.52 -20.19
CA GLY A 44 7.19 -0.39 -20.99
C GLY A 44 5.78 0.06 -20.61
N LYS A 45 5.16 -0.54 -19.58
CA LYS A 45 3.80 -0.23 -19.15
C LYS A 45 3.79 0.86 -18.07
N GLY A 46 4.27 2.04 -18.44
CA GLY A 46 4.48 3.14 -17.48
C GLY A 46 3.20 3.63 -16.78
N ALA A 47 2.06 3.63 -17.46
CA ALA A 47 0.79 4.05 -16.85
C ALA A 47 0.29 3.04 -15.81
N GLU A 48 0.29 1.75 -16.16
CA GLU A 48 -0.04 0.63 -15.26
C GLU A 48 0.86 0.67 -14.00
N ALA A 49 2.16 0.88 -14.18
CA ALA A 49 3.08 0.99 -13.05
C ALA A 49 2.76 2.16 -12.10
N ILE A 50 2.32 3.31 -12.63
CA ILE A 50 1.97 4.48 -11.81
C ILE A 50 0.69 4.20 -11.00
N GLU A 51 -0.27 3.50 -11.61
CA GLU A 51 -1.50 3.07 -10.96
C GLU A 51 -1.22 2.03 -9.86
N GLU A 52 -0.38 1.03 -10.12
CA GLU A 52 0.03 0.04 -9.13
C GLU A 52 0.72 0.66 -7.90
N VAL A 53 1.52 1.72 -8.06
CA VAL A 53 2.08 2.47 -6.92
C VAL A 53 1.00 3.25 -6.17
N ALA A 54 0.00 3.79 -6.88
CA ALA A 54 -1.13 4.47 -6.24
C ALA A 54 -1.99 3.48 -5.45
N ASP A 55 -2.23 2.28 -5.97
CA ASP A 55 -2.99 1.23 -5.30
C ASP A 55 -2.27 0.74 -4.04
N ALA A 56 -0.94 0.59 -4.09
CA ALA A 56 -0.16 0.26 -2.88
C ALA A 56 -0.29 1.35 -1.80
N TYR A 57 -0.33 2.62 -2.22
CA TYR A 57 -0.48 3.76 -1.33
C TYR A 57 -1.89 3.81 -0.71
N PHE A 58 -2.94 3.91 -1.51
CA PHE A 58 -4.31 4.06 -1.01
C PHE A 58 -4.91 2.76 -0.47
N GLY A 59 -4.58 1.62 -1.08
CA GLY A 59 -5.15 0.32 -0.73
C GLY A 59 -4.46 -0.38 0.44
N THR A 60 -3.30 0.10 0.90
CA THR A 60 -2.63 -0.51 2.07
C THR A 60 -2.06 0.54 3.02
N PHE A 61 -1.23 1.47 2.53
CA PHE A 61 -0.57 2.44 3.41
C PHE A 61 -1.56 3.44 4.06
N GLU A 62 -2.51 3.94 3.28
CA GLU A 62 -3.57 4.88 3.70
C GLU A 62 -4.96 4.21 3.79
N SER A 63 -5.01 2.88 3.78
CA SER A 63 -6.26 2.13 3.92
C SER A 63 -6.98 2.42 5.24
N GLU A 64 -8.30 2.28 5.30
CA GLU A 64 -9.05 2.44 6.56
C GLU A 64 -8.79 1.26 7.51
N GLU A 65 -8.47 0.08 6.97
CA GLU A 65 -8.26 -1.14 7.74
C GLU A 65 -6.89 -1.18 8.42
N ALA A 66 -5.81 -0.88 7.69
CA ALA A 66 -4.46 -0.87 8.26
C ALA A 66 -4.08 0.51 8.80
N ASN A 67 -4.39 1.56 8.05
CA ASN A 67 -4.06 2.96 8.33
C ASN A 67 -2.64 3.18 8.89
N MET A 68 -1.67 2.64 8.17
CA MET A 68 -0.26 2.68 8.56
C MET A 68 0.27 4.11 8.65
N GLU A 69 -0.16 5.00 7.74
CA GLU A 69 0.20 6.42 7.74
C GLU A 69 -0.10 7.10 9.09
N ILE A 70 -1.32 6.92 9.62
CA ILE A 70 -1.73 7.49 10.90
C ILE A 70 -1.01 6.82 12.07
N ALA A 71 -0.83 5.50 12.05
CA ALA A 71 -0.07 4.80 13.09
C ALA A 71 1.38 5.31 13.18
N ILE A 72 2.06 5.45 12.03
CA ILE A 72 3.42 6.01 11.96
C ILE A 72 3.43 7.45 12.48
N ARG A 73 2.46 8.28 12.04
CA ARG A 73 2.34 9.68 12.47
C ARG A 73 2.20 9.80 13.98
N ARG A 74 1.37 8.96 14.61
CA ARG A 74 1.05 8.99 16.05
C ARG A 74 2.15 8.40 16.92
N TYR A 75 2.75 7.28 16.52
CA TYR A 75 3.63 6.49 17.40
C TYR A 75 5.13 6.52 17.05
N ILE A 76 5.47 7.02 15.85
CA ILE A 76 6.85 7.21 15.40
C ILE A 76 7.14 8.70 15.26
N SER A 77 6.62 9.36 14.22
CA SER A 77 6.63 10.82 14.07
C SER A 77 5.87 11.28 12.83
N GLN A 78 5.39 12.52 12.85
CA GLN A 78 4.87 13.20 11.67
C GLN A 78 5.91 13.25 10.53
N LYS A 79 7.17 13.55 10.84
CA LYS A 79 8.26 13.59 9.86
C LYS A 79 8.37 12.26 9.11
N ARG A 80 8.30 11.14 9.83
CA ARG A 80 8.43 9.81 9.23
C ARG A 80 7.26 9.47 8.31
N ALA A 81 6.03 9.80 8.70
CA ALA A 81 4.85 9.59 7.85
C ALA A 81 4.99 10.38 6.52
N VAL A 82 5.36 11.65 6.61
CA VAL A 82 5.55 12.54 5.45
C VAL A 82 6.70 12.07 4.54
N GLU A 83 7.80 11.55 5.10
CA GLU A 83 8.89 10.97 4.30
C GLU A 83 8.42 9.80 3.44
N LEU A 84 7.61 8.90 4.01
CA LEU A 84 7.11 7.72 3.30
C LEU A 84 6.07 8.10 2.25
N GLU A 85 5.14 8.98 2.58
CA GLU A 85 4.16 9.55 1.63
C GLU A 85 4.89 10.21 0.43
N ASN A 86 5.91 11.02 0.70
CA ASN A 86 6.74 11.62 -0.34
C ASN A 86 7.51 10.58 -1.16
N GLY A 87 7.87 9.43 -0.57
CA GLY A 87 8.46 8.32 -1.28
C GLY A 87 7.53 7.74 -2.36
N PHE A 88 6.25 7.49 -2.02
CA PHE A 88 5.24 7.05 -2.99
C PHE A 88 5.02 8.07 -4.10
N ASN A 89 4.82 9.34 -3.74
CA ASN A 89 4.65 10.45 -4.70
C ASN A 89 5.88 10.63 -5.60
N GLY A 90 7.07 10.53 -5.02
CA GLY A 90 8.34 10.61 -5.72
C GLY A 90 8.51 9.48 -6.73
N LEU A 91 8.17 8.24 -6.36
CA LEU A 91 8.26 7.08 -7.24
C LEU A 91 7.31 7.22 -8.45
N ARG A 92 6.05 7.58 -8.22
CA ARG A 92 5.08 7.86 -9.30
C ARG A 92 5.57 8.95 -10.24
N LYS A 93 6.10 10.04 -9.68
CA LYS A 93 6.68 11.16 -10.47
C LYS A 93 7.89 10.70 -11.29
N ALA A 94 8.74 9.85 -10.73
CA ALA A 94 9.90 9.31 -11.44
C ALA A 94 9.48 8.43 -12.63
N MET A 95 8.48 7.56 -12.45
CA MET A 95 7.91 6.74 -13.52
C MET A 95 7.26 7.61 -14.61
N SER A 96 6.47 8.62 -14.22
CA SER A 96 5.86 9.58 -15.17
C SER A 96 6.90 10.32 -16.01
N LYS A 97 8.05 10.66 -15.41
CA LYS A 97 9.19 11.30 -16.09
C LYS A 97 10.07 10.35 -16.90
N LYS A 98 9.69 9.07 -17.03
CA LYS A 98 10.46 8.05 -17.73
C LYS A 98 11.89 7.90 -17.19
N THR A 99 12.07 8.01 -15.88
CA THR A 99 13.37 7.81 -15.21
C THR A 99 13.94 6.42 -15.56
N PRO A 100 15.26 6.27 -15.82
CA PRO A 100 15.83 4.95 -16.11
C PRO A 100 15.49 3.91 -15.06
N SER A 101 15.21 2.67 -15.45
CA SER A 101 14.70 1.61 -14.56
C SER A 101 15.57 1.38 -13.33
N GLY A 102 16.89 1.53 -13.44
CA GLY A 102 17.79 1.46 -12.29
C GLY A 102 17.50 2.51 -11.21
N GLY A 103 17.06 3.71 -11.58
CA GLY A 103 16.61 4.75 -10.65
C GLY A 103 15.27 4.39 -10.00
N VAL A 104 14.31 3.91 -10.79
CA VAL A 104 12.99 3.47 -10.30
C VAL A 104 13.13 2.31 -9.31
N ARG A 105 13.98 1.33 -9.61
CA ARG A 105 14.31 0.21 -8.69
C ARG A 105 14.88 0.69 -7.36
N ARG A 106 15.83 1.64 -7.38
CA ARG A 106 16.41 2.18 -6.15
C ARG A 106 15.37 2.91 -5.30
N MET A 107 14.54 3.76 -5.93
CA MET A 107 13.49 4.48 -5.22
C MET A 107 12.45 3.53 -4.61
N SER A 108 12.01 2.52 -5.37
CA SER A 108 11.11 1.47 -4.90
C SER A 108 11.71 0.71 -3.70
N GLY A 109 12.96 0.27 -3.80
CA GLY A 109 13.65 -0.44 -2.72
C GLY A 109 13.79 0.40 -1.45
N SER A 110 14.21 1.65 -1.55
CA SER A 110 14.31 2.55 -0.39
C SER A 110 12.95 2.83 0.26
N LEU A 111 11.89 2.95 -0.54
CA LEU A 111 10.53 3.10 -0.03
C LEU A 111 10.09 1.83 0.73
N ALA A 112 10.23 0.65 0.11
CA ALA A 112 9.86 -0.62 0.73
C ALA A 112 10.62 -0.89 2.04
N GLU A 113 11.93 -0.64 2.06
CA GLU A 113 12.75 -0.71 3.27
C GLU A 113 12.24 0.27 4.34
N GLY A 114 11.93 1.49 3.93
CA GLY A 114 11.42 2.50 4.82
C GLY A 114 10.10 2.10 5.50
N VAL A 115 9.16 1.56 4.73
CA VAL A 115 7.88 1.04 5.21
C VAL A 115 8.10 -0.13 6.16
N ARG A 116 8.95 -1.09 5.79
CA ARG A 116 9.29 -2.26 6.63
C ARG A 116 9.91 -1.85 7.97
N ASN A 117 10.78 -0.85 7.98
CA ASN A 117 11.40 -0.36 9.21
C ASN A 117 10.37 0.32 10.13
N ALA A 118 9.45 1.11 9.56
CA ALA A 118 8.36 1.69 10.34
C ALA A 118 7.42 0.63 10.93
N ALA A 119 7.10 -0.41 10.15
CA ALA A 119 6.31 -1.54 10.62
C ALA A 119 6.96 -2.27 11.82
N LYS A 120 8.27 -2.56 11.72
CA LYS A 120 9.03 -3.15 12.84
C LYS A 120 8.98 -2.28 14.09
N GLU A 121 9.10 -0.98 13.93
CA GLU A 121 9.06 -0.05 15.06
C GLU A 121 7.68 0.00 15.73
N LEU A 122 6.60 -0.02 14.95
CA LEU A 122 5.23 -0.10 15.48
C LEU A 122 5.01 -1.39 16.28
N GLU A 123 5.45 -2.53 15.75
CA GLU A 123 5.35 -3.82 16.47
C GLU A 123 6.23 -3.85 17.72
N ALA A 124 7.45 -3.29 17.67
CA ALA A 124 8.33 -3.18 18.83
C ALA A 124 7.73 -2.30 19.95
N LYS A 125 6.90 -1.32 19.58
CA LYS A 125 6.11 -0.48 20.52
C LYS A 125 4.81 -1.15 20.97
N GLY A 126 4.50 -2.37 20.51
CA GLY A 126 3.27 -3.10 20.85
C GLY A 126 2.00 -2.52 20.21
N ILE A 127 2.13 -1.66 19.20
CA ILE A 127 0.99 -1.09 18.48
C ILE A 127 0.39 -2.17 17.59
N LYS A 128 -0.92 -2.38 17.69
CA LYS A 128 -1.65 -3.36 16.87
C LYS A 128 -2.28 -2.67 15.67
N VAL A 129 -2.51 -3.45 14.61
CA VAL A 129 -3.39 -3.03 13.51
C VAL A 129 -4.82 -3.23 13.99
N ASP A 130 -5.57 -2.15 14.21
CA ASP A 130 -6.91 -2.22 14.77
C ASP A 130 -7.98 -1.43 13.99
N GLY A 131 -7.63 -0.82 12.85
CA GLY A 131 -8.55 0.00 12.03
C GLY A 131 -9.19 1.18 12.77
N GLY A 132 -8.84 1.40 14.05
CA GLY A 132 -9.42 2.43 14.93
C GLY A 132 -8.85 3.82 14.68
N PHE A 133 -7.99 3.94 13.68
CA PHE A 133 -7.45 5.20 13.21
C PHE A 133 -8.45 5.85 12.24
N SER A 134 -9.67 6.17 12.68
CA SER A 134 -10.52 7.04 11.86
C SER A 134 -9.90 8.44 11.80
N LYS A 135 -9.93 9.04 10.60
CA LYS A 135 -9.51 10.44 10.36
C LYS A 135 -10.43 11.42 11.06
#